data_AF-A0A9E1EV58-F1
#
_entry.id   AF-A0A9E1EV58-F1
#
_cell.length_a   1.000
_cell.length_b   1.000
_cell.length_c   1.000
_cell.angle_alpha   90.00
_cell.angle_beta   90.00
_cell.angle_gamma   90.00
#
_symmetry.space_group_name_H-M   'P 1'
#
loop_
_entity.id
_entity.type
_entity.pdbx_description
1 polymer ?
#
loop_
_entity_poly.entity_id
_entity_poly.type
_entity_poly.pdbx_seq_one_letter_code
_entity_poly.pdbx_strand_id
1 'polypeptide(L)' 'MDDQAVWRRGAPVRFPSARWELTFSRALRRENGGRLELALPYSPARPWPLPELFCFARVEEIGGEPHIIYAFDRRKAPIF' A
#
# COMPACT_ATOMS: atom_id res chain seq x y z
N MET A 1 2.77 4.05 24.45
CA MET A 1 2.30 2.71 24.07
C MET A 1 2.41 2.67 22.56
N ASP A 2 3.54 2.17 22.06
CA ASP A 2 3.91 2.19 20.65
C ASP A 2 2.98 1.20 19.92
N ASP A 3 1.90 1.73 19.33
CA ASP A 3 1.02 0.97 18.44
C ASP A 3 1.76 0.78 17.11
N GLN A 4 2.85 0.01 17.16
CA GLN A 4 3.66 -0.33 16.01
C GLN A 4 2.83 -1.31 15.17
N ALA A 5 1.93 -0.76 14.37
CA ALA A 5 1.06 -1.54 13.52
C ALA A 5 1.95 -2.42 12.61
N VAL A 6 1.94 -3.72 12.88
CA VAL A 6 2.85 -4.69 12.26
C VAL A 6 2.41 -4.92 10.82
N TRP A 7 3.36 -4.86 9.88
CA TRP A 7 3.13 -5.26 8.50
C TRP A 7 2.69 -6.71 8.42
N ARG A 8 1.53 -6.97 7.83
CA ARG A 8 0.99 -8.32 7.62
C ARG A 8 0.83 -8.60 6.13
N ARG A 9 0.82 -9.87 5.75
CA ARG A 9 0.60 -10.23 4.35
C ARG A 9 -0.77 -9.72 3.88
N GLY A 10 -0.78 -9.03 2.75
CA GLY A 10 -1.95 -8.40 2.17
C GLY A 10 -2.98 -9.43 1.70
N ALA A 11 -4.25 -9.12 1.93
CA ALA A 11 -5.37 -9.77 1.27
C ALA A 11 -5.80 -8.88 0.08
N PRO A 12 -6.56 -9.39 -0.91
CA PRO A 12 -7.09 -8.57 -1.99
C PRO A 12 -7.84 -7.37 -1.42
N VAL A 13 -7.47 -6.16 -1.83
CA VAL A 13 -8.19 -4.96 -1.43
C VAL A 13 -9.05 -4.51 -2.59
N ARG A 14 -10.37 -4.55 -2.38
CA ARG A 14 -11.35 -4.04 -3.33
C ARG A 14 -11.67 -2.60 -3.02
N PHE A 15 -11.55 -1.75 -4.03
CA PHE A 15 -11.89 -0.34 -3.95
C PHE A 15 -13.20 -0.13 -4.71
N PRO A 16 -14.32 0.17 -4.01
CA PRO A 16 -15.65 0.17 -4.62
C PRO A 16 -15.81 1.25 -5.68
N SER A 17 -15.09 2.36 -5.54
CA SER A 17 -15.12 3.50 -6.47
C SER A 17 -14.03 3.43 -7.53
N ALA A 18 -13.16 2.42 -7.48
CA ALA A 18 -12.00 2.33 -8.33
C ALA A 18 -12.11 1.11 -9.23
N ARG A 19 -11.78 1.27 -10.51
CA ARG A 19 -11.86 0.18 -11.50
C ARG A 19 -10.84 -0.94 -11.23
N TRP A 20 -9.92 -0.72 -10.29
CA TRP A 20 -8.85 -1.63 -9.94
C TRP A 20 -9.23 -2.52 -8.75
N GLU A 21 -9.19 -3.83 -8.97
CA GLU A 21 -9.10 -4.83 -7.89
C GLU A 21 -7.64 -5.20 -7.75
N LEU A 22 -7.05 -4.92 -6.59
CA LEU A 22 -5.63 -5.16 -6.39
C LEU A 22 -5.42 -6.49 -5.68
N THR A 23 -5.13 -7.51 -6.49
CA THR A 23 -4.68 -8.81 -6.02
C THR A 23 -3.17 -8.78 -5.85
N PHE A 24 -2.72 -8.27 -4.70
CA PHE A 24 -1.29 -8.25 -4.40
C PHE A 24 -0.88 -9.44 -3.55
N SER A 25 -0.58 -10.58 -4.18
CA SER A 25 -0.13 -11.80 -3.49
C SER A 25 1.14 -11.63 -2.63
N ARG A 26 1.87 -10.52 -2.84
CA ARG A 26 3.08 -10.12 -2.11
C ARG A 26 3.00 -8.74 -1.45
N ALA A 27 1.85 -8.06 -1.46
CA ALA A 27 1.75 -6.81 -0.72
C ALA A 27 1.84 -7.09 0.78
N LEU A 28 2.39 -6.12 1.50
CA LEU A 28 2.18 -6.02 2.93
C LEU A 28 1.09 -4.99 3.19
N ARG A 29 0.31 -5.20 4.25
CA ARG A 29 -0.72 -4.29 4.71
C ARG A 29 -0.49 -3.93 6.17
N ARG A 30 -0.83 -2.70 6.52
CA ARG A 30 -0.83 -2.18 7.88
C ARG A 30 -2.10 -1.39 8.09
N GLU A 31 -2.78 -1.63 9.19
CA GLU A 31 -4.02 -0.92 9.54
C GLU A 31 -3.80 -0.25 10.90
N ASN A 32 -3.98 1.08 10.96
CA ASN A 32 -3.86 1.84 12.20
C ASN A 32 -4.96 2.92 12.26
N GLY A 33 -5.82 2.87 13.27
CA GLY A 33 -6.81 3.94 13.53
C GLY A 33 -7.80 4.24 12.39
N GLY A 34 -7.98 3.31 11.43
CA GLY A 34 -8.78 3.49 10.22
C GLY A 34 -8.03 4.04 9.02
N ARG A 35 -6.71 4.11 9.10
CA ARG A 35 -5.80 4.26 7.96
C ARG A 35 -5.35 2.87 7.51
N LEU A 36 -5.46 2.60 6.22
CA LEU A 36 -4.92 1.41 5.58
C LEU A 36 -3.67 1.79 4.79
N GLU A 37 -2.57 1.12 5.05
CA GLU A 37 -1.34 1.26 4.28
C GLU A 37 -1.04 -0.04 3.55
N LEU A 38 -0.65 0.09 2.29
CA LEU A 38 -0.26 -1.01 1.42
C LEU A 38 1.18 -0.79 0.97
N ALA A 39 2.04 -1.76 1.22
CA ALA A 39 3.41 -1.78 0.73
C ALA A 39 3.54 -2.79 -0.40
N LEU A 40 3.95 -2.35 -1.57
CA LEU A 40 4.15 -3.17 -2.76
C LEU A 40 5.64 -3.30 -3.05
N PRO A 41 6.19 -4.49 -3.31
CA PRO A 41 7.59 -4.64 -3.66
C PRO A 41 7.98 -3.78 -4.88
N TYR A 42 8.93 -2.88 -4.68
CA TYR A 42 9.43 -1.98 -5.71
C TYR A 42 10.61 -2.58 -6.45
N SER A 43 10.69 -2.35 -7.75
CA SER A 43 11.92 -2.55 -8.52
C SER A 43 11.94 -1.53 -9.64
N PRO A 44 13.03 -0.76 -9.82
CA PRO A 44 13.14 0.20 -10.93
C PRO A 44 13.16 -0.49 -12.30
N ALA A 45 13.39 -1.81 -12.34
CA ALA A 45 13.30 -2.62 -13.57
C ALA A 45 11.86 -2.99 -13.95
N ARG A 46 10.85 -2.66 -13.13
CA ARG A 46 9.43 -2.94 -13.40
C ARG A 46 8.62 -1.66 -13.54
N PRO A 47 7.55 -1.67 -14.36
CA PRO A 47 6.60 -0.57 -14.42
C PRO A 47 6.03 -0.22 -13.05
N TRP A 48 5.69 1.05 -12.86
CA TRP A 48 5.05 1.49 -11.63
C TRP A 48 3.68 0.79 -11.48
N PRO A 49 3.40 0.16 -10.32
CA PRO A 49 2.24 -0.72 -10.17
C PRO A 49 0.90 0.01 -10.25
N LEU A 50 0.84 1.27 -9.82
CA LEU A 50 -0.37 2.10 -9.86
C LEU A 50 -0.03 3.51 -10.39
N PRO A 51 0.12 3.68 -11.72
CA PRO A 51 0.54 4.96 -12.29
C PRO A 51 -0.41 6.12 -11.93
N GLU A 52 -1.71 5.84 -11.83
CA GLU A 52 -2.75 6.81 -11.45
C GLU A 52 -2.59 7.33 -10.02
N LEU A 53 -1.90 6.56 -9.15
CA LEU A 53 -1.66 6.91 -7.76
C LEU A 53 -0.19 7.27 -7.50
N PHE A 54 0.63 7.43 -8.54
CA PHE A 54 2.06 7.72 -8.40
C PHE A 54 2.33 8.92 -7.47
N CYS A 55 1.53 9.98 -7.61
CA CYS A 55 1.68 11.19 -6.78
C CYS A 55 1.37 10.95 -5.29
N PHE A 56 0.59 9.92 -4.98
CA PHE A 56 0.16 9.55 -3.62
C PHE A 56 1.00 8.41 -3.03
N ALA A 57 2.21 8.22 -3.55
CA ALA A 57 3.05 7.08 -3.23
C ALA A 57 4.34 7.53 -2.55
N ARG A 58 4.81 6.73 -1.58
CA ARG A 58 6.13 6.87 -0.96
C ARG A 58 6.96 5.62 -1.22
N VAL A 59 8.28 5.75 -1.28
CA VAL A 59 9.16 4.57 -1.31
C VAL A 59 9.84 4.48 0.05
N GLU A 60 9.69 3.32 0.69
CA GLU A 60 10.26 3.04 2.01
C GLU A 60 10.92 1.65 1.99
N GLU A 61 11.90 1.43 2.87
CA GLU A 61 12.54 0.12 3.01
C GLU A 61 11.82 -0.72 4.07
N ILE A 62 11.46 -1.96 3.72
CA ILE A 62 10.85 -2.92 4.65
C ILE A 62 11.62 -4.23 4.55
N GLY A 63 12.29 -4.60 5.65
CA GLY A 63 13.07 -5.84 5.69
C GLY A 63 14.25 -5.86 4.69
N GLY A 64 14.85 -4.70 4.41
CA GLY A 64 15.97 -4.57 3.46
C GLY A 64 15.56 -4.48 1.98
N GLU A 65 14.25 -4.54 1.68
CA GLU A 65 13.74 -4.47 0.31
C GLU A 65 12.91 -3.19 0.13
N PRO A 66 13.06 -2.47 -1.00
CA PRO A 66 12.30 -1.27 -1.26
C PRO A 66 10.84 -1.60 -1.56
N HIS A 67 9.92 -0.83 -0.98
CA HIS A 67 8.50 -0.97 -1.18
C HIS A 67 7.85 0.38 -1.50
N ILE A 68 6.92 0.37 -2.45
CA ILE A 68 6.02 1.50 -2.71
C ILE A 68 4.87 1.43 -1.71
N ILE A 69 4.72 2.47 -0.90
CA ILE A 69 3.69 2.61 0.12
C ILE A 69 2.57 3.51 -0.39
N TYR A 70 1.35 3.01 -0.35
CA TYR A 70 0.12 3.79 -0.49
C TYR A 70 -0.60 3.84 0.84
N ALA A 71 -1.14 5.00 1.21
CA ALA A 71 -2.03 5.13 2.36
C ALA A 71 -3.42 5.53 1.90
N PHE A 72 -4.42 4.96 2.56
CA PHE A 72 -5.83 5.22 2.33
C PHE A 72 -6.51 5.54 3.66
N ASP A 73 -7.46 6.48 3.62
CA ASP A 73 -8.34 6.76 4.76
C ASP A 73 -9.48 5.73 4.86
N ARG A 74 -10.38 5.95 5.82
CA ARG A 74 -11.58 5.11 6.05
C ARG A 74 -12.54 5.09 4.86
N ARG A 75 -12.50 6.11 4.00
CA ARG A 75 -13.30 6.23 2.77
C ARG A 75 -12.59 5.62 1.56
N LYS A 76 -11.40 5.03 1.78
CA LYS A 76 -10.50 4.48 0.76
C LYS A 76 -9.97 5.53 -0.22
N ALA A 77 -9.93 6.81 0.19
CA ALA A 77 -9.27 7.86 -0.57
C ALA A 77 -7.76 7.84 -0.28
N PRO A 78 -6.89 8.03 -1.29
CA PRO A 78 -5.45 8.13 -1.08
C PRO A 78 -5.12 9.42 -0.30
N ILE A 79 -4.15 9.36 0.62
CA ILE A 79 -3.87 10.47 1.58
C ILE A 79 -2.41 10.95 1.65
N PHE A 80 -1.57 10.60 0.68
CA PHE A 80 -0.20 11.14 0.58
C PHE A 80 -0.04 12.15 -0.54
#